data_AF-A0A838AHS2-F1
#
_entry.id   AF-A0A838AHS2-F1
#
_cell.length_a   1.000
_cell.length_b   1.000
_cell.length_c   1.000
_cell.angle_alpha   90.00
_cell.angle_beta   90.00
_cell.angle_gamma   90.00
#
_symmetry.space_group_name_H-M   'P 1'
#
loop_
_entity.id
_entity.type
_entity.pdbx_description
1 polymer ?
#
loop_
_entity_poly.entity_id
_entity_poly.type
_entity_poly.pdbx_seq_one_letter_code
_entity_poly.pdbx_strand_id
1 'polypeptide(L)'
;MRESIIMKIHYGTALASIGLVAVHILMRLTQDYAESLEYANVIRNYYFLPYAGMLEIILILLSIHGFIGLRVILLELKQGRIYEKVISYSCFIAMIGLITYGTRTIIMVNMG
;
A
#
# COMPACT_ATOMS: atom_id res chain seq x y z
N MET A 1 -9.55 8.99 16.52
CA MET A 1 -9.99 7.59 16.55
C MET A 1 -9.35 6.91 17.74
N ARG A 2 -10.03 6.00 18.45
CA ARG A 2 -9.40 5.27 19.58
C ARG A 2 -8.25 4.41 19.05
N GLU A 3 -7.15 4.33 19.80
CA GLU A 3 -5.97 3.54 19.41
C GLU A 3 -6.32 2.07 19.14
N SER A 4 -7.24 1.50 19.92
CA SER A 4 -7.73 0.14 19.70
C SER A 4 -8.40 -0.09 18.34
N ILE A 5 -9.01 0.94 17.75
CA ILE A 5 -9.60 0.85 16.41
C ILE A 5 -8.49 0.92 15.35
N ILE A 6 -7.51 1.82 15.54
CA ILE A 6 -6.34 1.93 14.66
C ILE A 6 -5.61 0.58 14.58
N MET A 7 -5.40 -0.07 15.72
CA MET A 7 -4.74 -1.38 15.76
C MET A 7 -5.58 -2.50 15.11
N LYS A 8 -6.91 -2.50 15.27
CA LYS A 8 -7.77 -3.44 14.54
C LYS A 8 -7.66 -3.26 13.03
N ILE A 9 -7.60 -2.02 12.55
CA ILE A 9 -7.36 -1.71 11.14
C ILE A 9 -5.98 -2.23 10.71
N HIS A 10 -4.94 -2.00 11.51
CA HIS A 10 -3.59 -2.47 11.21
C HIS A 10 -3.52 -4.00 11.04
N TYR A 11 -4.15 -4.76 11.94
CA TYR A 11 -4.20 -6.22 11.85
C TYR A 11 -5.08 -6.70 10.69
N GLY A 12 -6.24 -6.08 10.48
CA GLY A 12 -7.13 -6.43 9.37
C GLY A 12 -6.48 -6.20 8.01
N THR A 13 -5.80 -5.05 7.85
CA THR A 13 -5.05 -4.73 6.63
C THR A 13 -3.85 -5.66 6.44
N ALA A 14 -3.15 -6.08 7.49
CA ALA A 14 -2.09 -7.09 7.40
C ALA A 14 -2.60 -8.42 6.85
N LEU A 15 -3.69 -8.94 7.43
CA LEU A 15 -4.26 -10.23 7.03
C LEU A 15 -4.73 -10.23 5.58
N ALA A 16 -5.45 -9.17 5.17
CA ALA A 16 -5.90 -9.00 3.79
C ALA A 16 -4.71 -8.86 2.82
N SER A 17 -3.66 -8.12 3.23
CA SER A 17 -2.46 -7.93 2.41
C SER A 17 -1.71 -9.24 2.15
N ILE A 18 -1.60 -10.14 3.13
CA ILE A 18 -0.91 -11.43 2.95
C ILE A 18 -1.50 -12.20 1.77
N GLY A 19 -2.83 -12.32 1.70
CA GLY A 19 -3.49 -13.05 0.62
C GLY A 19 -3.30 -12.38 -0.74
N LEU A 20 -3.54 -11.07 -0.83
CA LEU A 20 -3.48 -10.36 -2.11
C LEU A 20 -2.05 -10.18 -2.62
N VAL A 21 -1.08 -9.96 -1.74
CA VAL A 21 0.35 -9.91 -2.12
C VAL A 21 0.82 -11.28 -2.58
N ALA A 22 0.38 -12.38 -1.95
CA ALA A 22 0.70 -13.72 -2.44
C ALA A 22 0.18 -13.93 -3.87
N VAL A 23 -1.07 -13.53 -4.16
CA VAL A 23 -1.62 -13.57 -5.53
C VAL A 23 -0.81 -12.69 -6.48
N HIS A 24 -0.43 -11.47 -6.05
CA HIS A 24 0.42 -10.59 -6.84
C HIS A 24 1.77 -11.23 -7.20
N ILE A 25 2.43 -11.87 -6.23
CA ILE A 25 3.70 -12.57 -6.44
C ILE A 25 3.50 -13.75 -7.40
N LEU A 26 2.46 -14.57 -7.21
CA LEU A 26 2.18 -15.69 -8.11
C LEU A 26 1.96 -15.22 -9.55
N MET A 27 1.24 -14.11 -9.75
CA MET A 27 1.04 -13.50 -11.07
C MET A 27 2.35 -12.99 -11.71
N ARG A 28 3.39 -12.70 -10.91
CA ARG A 28 4.72 -12.37 -11.45
C ARG A 28 5.52 -13.59 -11.86
N LEU A 29 5.17 -14.77 -11.34
CA LEU A 29 5.84 -16.05 -11.62
C LEU A 29 5.19 -16.83 -12.78
N THR A 30 4.12 -16.32 -13.38
CA THR A 30 3.46 -16.96 -14.55
C THR A 30 4.16 -16.71 -15.87
N GLN A 31 5.16 -15.83 -15.89
CA GLN A 31 6.01 -15.51 -17.04
C GLN A 31 7.46 -15.34 -16.55
N ASP A 32 8.42 -15.18 -17.47
CA ASP A 32 9.79 -14.86 -17.08
C ASP A 32 9.83 -13.58 -16.24
N TYR A 33 10.61 -13.60 -15.15
CA TYR A 33 10.61 -12.49 -14.20
C TYR A 33 11.12 -11.20 -14.83
N ALA A 34 12.18 -11.26 -15.65
CA ALA A 34 12.74 -10.07 -16.29
C ALA A 34 11.75 -9.49 -17.31
N GLU A 35 11.13 -10.34 -18.12
CA GLU A 35 10.06 -9.93 -19.05
C GLU A 35 8.87 -9.31 -18.30
N SER A 36 8.49 -9.84 -17.15
CA SER A 36 7.37 -9.32 -16.36
C SER A 36 7.57 -7.86 -15.91
N LEU A 37 8.83 -7.42 -15.78
CA LEU A 37 9.21 -6.08 -15.35
C LEU A 37 9.32 -5.08 -16.52
N GLU A 38 9.28 -5.57 -17.76
CA GLU A 38 9.32 -4.69 -18.93
C GLU A 38 8.12 -3.75 -18.96
N TYR A 39 8.36 -2.51 -19.39
CA TYR A 39 7.35 -1.45 -19.42
C TYR A 39 6.05 -1.90 -20.12
N ALA A 40 6.14 -2.53 -21.29
CA ALA A 40 4.98 -2.98 -22.04
C ALA A 40 4.13 -4.03 -21.28
N ASN A 41 4.79 -4.94 -20.55
CA ASN A 41 4.11 -5.96 -19.75
C ASN A 41 3.50 -5.36 -18.47
N VAL A 42 4.18 -4.39 -17.84
CA VAL A 42 3.63 -3.64 -16.70
C VAL A 42 2.40 -2.81 -17.12
N ILE A 43 2.45 -2.15 -18.28
CA ILE A 43 1.32 -1.39 -18.81
C ILE A 43 0.14 -2.33 -19.14
N ARG A 44 0.40 -3.51 -19.72
CA ARG A 44 -0.65 -4.52 -19.97
C ARG A 44 -1.39 -4.93 -18.69
N ASN A 45 -0.67 -5.02 -17.57
CA ASN A 45 -1.27 -5.31 -16.27
C ASN A 45 -2.24 -4.22 -15.79
N TYR A 46 -1.99 -2.95 -16.12
CA TYR A 46 -2.89 -1.84 -15.79
C TYR A 46 -4.12 -1.75 -16.69
N TYR A 47 -4.05 -2.26 -17.93
CA TYR A 47 -5.23 -2.41 -18.79
C TYR A 47 -6.14 -3.56 -18.37
N PHE A 48 -5.58 -4.60 -17.74
CA PHE A 48 -6.38 -5.71 -17.23
C PHE A 48 -7.07 -5.31 -15.90
N LEU A 49 -8.27 -4.75 -16.01
CA LEU A 49 -9.03 -4.15 -14.90
C LEU A 49 -9.12 -5.00 -13.62
N PRO A 50 -9.34 -6.34 -13.66
CA PRO A 50 -9.34 -7.14 -12.44
C PRO A 50 -8.01 -7.09 -11.69
N TYR A 51 -6.88 -7.18 -12.40
CA TYR A 51 -5.56 -7.10 -11.79
C TYR A 51 -5.20 -5.67 -11.39
N ALA A 52 -5.54 -4.67 -12.20
CA ALA A 52 -5.38 -3.26 -11.82
C ALA A 52 -6.15 -2.91 -10.53
N GLY A 53 -7.39 -3.38 -10.40
CA GLY A 53 -8.19 -3.21 -9.18
C GLY A 53 -7.56 -3.94 -7.98
N MET A 54 -7.02 -5.14 -8.18
CA MET A 54 -6.27 -5.85 -7.14
C MET A 54 -5.03 -5.05 -6.70
N LEU A 55 -4.27 -4.48 -7.64
CA LEU A 55 -3.10 -3.64 -7.34
C LEU A 55 -3.48 -2.39 -6.55
N GLU A 56 -4.60 -1.75 -6.89
CA GLU A 56 -5.14 -0.60 -6.13
C GLU A 56 -5.51 -1.00 -4.69
N ILE A 57 -6.17 -2.14 -4.51
CA ILE A 57 -6.50 -2.66 -3.17
C ILE A 57 -5.21 -2.94 -2.38
N ILE A 58 -4.21 -3.58 -2.99
CA ILE A 58 -2.90 -3.83 -2.38
C ILE A 58 -2.24 -2.51 -1.97
N LEU A 59 -2.21 -1.52 -2.86
CA LEU A 59 -1.65 -0.20 -2.58
C LEU A 59 -2.29 0.43 -1.33
N ILE A 60 -3.61 0.44 -1.25
CA ILE A 60 -4.34 1.00 -0.11
C ILE A 60 -4.04 0.21 1.18
N LEU A 61 -4.13 -1.12 1.13
CA LEU A 61 -3.93 -1.96 2.31
C LEU A 61 -2.51 -1.87 2.86
N LEU A 62 -1.48 -1.96 2.00
CA LEU A 62 -0.08 -1.86 2.43
C LEU A 62 0.26 -0.45 2.88
N SER A 63 -0.30 0.59 2.26
CA SER A 63 -0.10 1.96 2.73
C SER A 63 -0.65 2.13 4.14
N ILE A 64 -1.88 1.70 4.40
CA ILE A 64 -2.48 1.78 5.74
C ILE A 64 -1.69 0.93 6.74
N HIS A 65 -1.44 -0.34 6.42
CA HIS A 65 -0.70 -1.25 7.29
C HIS A 65 0.69 -0.71 7.61
N GLY A 66 1.45 -0.35 6.57
CA GLY A 66 2.84 0.10 6.67
C GLY A 66 2.99 1.40 7.44
N PHE A 67 2.15 2.42 7.17
CA PHE A 67 2.27 3.70 7.89
C PHE A 67 1.76 3.64 9.33
N ILE A 68 0.75 2.79 9.64
CA ILE A 68 0.38 2.55 11.03
C ILE A 68 1.52 1.81 11.76
N GLY A 69 2.10 0.78 11.16
CA GLY A 69 3.23 0.04 11.73
C GLY A 69 4.45 0.95 11.96
N LEU A 70 4.79 1.76 10.97
CA LEU A 70 5.87 2.76 11.09
C LEU A 70 5.59 3.75 12.22
N ARG A 71 4.36 4.26 12.35
CA ARG A 71 3.97 5.10 13.47
C ARG A 71 4.26 4.39 14.79
N VAL A 72 3.79 3.15 14.97
CA VAL A 72 4.00 2.37 16.21
C VAL A 72 5.50 2.28 16.54
N ILE A 73 6.33 1.84 15.58
CA ILE A 73 7.78 1.72 15.75
C ILE A 73 8.39 3.07 16.18
N LEU A 74 8.05 4.17 15.49
CA LEU A 74 8.63 5.48 15.79
C LEU A 74 8.22 6.00 17.17
N LEU A 75 6.99 5.70 17.64
CA LEU A 75 6.51 6.06 18.98
C LEU A 75 7.13 5.19 20.09
N GLU A 76 7.53 3.96 19.77
CA GLU A 76 8.30 3.11 20.69
C GLU A 76 9.75 3.60 20.86
N LEU A 77 10.35 4.15 19.80
CA LEU A 77 11.72 4.73 19.86
C LEU A 77 11.80 5.99 20.71
N LYS A 78 10.75 6.82 20.71
CA LYS A 78 10.69 8.06 21.49
C LYS A 78 9.26 8.41 21.85
N GLN A 79 9.05 8.75 23.12
CA GLN A 79 7.76 9.19 23.64
C GLN A 79 7.75 10.69 23.91
N GLY A 80 6.57 11.30 23.88
CA GLY A 80 6.38 12.71 24.23
C GLY A 80 5.31 13.39 23.36
N ARG A 81 4.52 14.24 24.00
CA ARG A 81 3.31 14.85 23.42
C ARG A 81 3.51 15.50 22.04
N ILE A 82 4.59 16.27 21.86
CA ILE A 82 4.86 16.95 20.57
C ILE A 82 5.29 15.93 19.52
N TYR A 83 6.21 15.03 19.89
CA TYR A 83 6.74 14.02 19.00
C TYR A 83 5.65 13.06 18.51
N GLU A 84 4.81 12.56 19.43
CA GLU A 84 3.67 11.71 19.10
C GLU A 84 2.72 12.34 18.10
N LYS A 85 2.41 13.63 18.30
CA LYS A 85 1.57 14.40 17.38
C LYS A 85 2.23 14.51 16.01
N VAL A 86 3.49 14.91 15.95
CA VAL A 86 4.23 15.07 14.69
C VAL A 86 4.26 13.74 13.93
N ILE A 87 4.73 12.65 14.55
CA ILE A 87 4.82 11.33 13.89
C ILE A 87 3.45 10.88 13.38
N SER A 88 2.40 11.03 14.20
CA SER A 88 1.05 10.60 13.80
C SER A 88 0.54 11.37 12.57
N TYR A 89 0.73 12.69 12.52
CA TYR A 89 0.35 13.49 11.35
C TYR A 89 1.22 13.20 10.12
N SER A 90 2.53 13.04 10.30
CA SER A 90 3.46 12.73 9.22
C SER A 90 3.12 11.39 8.55
N CYS A 91 2.90 10.33 9.34
CA CYS A 91 2.51 9.02 8.81
C CYS A 91 1.16 9.09 8.09
N PHE A 92 0.19 9.84 8.61
CA PHE A 92 -1.10 10.00 7.96
C PHE A 92 -0.99 10.73 6.62
N ILE A 93 -0.27 11.85 6.56
CA ILE A 93 -0.08 12.62 5.31
C ILE A 93 0.68 11.79 4.28
N ALA A 94 1.75 11.10 4.70
CA ALA A 94 2.54 10.25 3.82
C ALA A 94 1.72 9.07 3.26
N MET A 95 0.85 8.47 4.08
CA MET A 95 -0.09 7.44 3.64
C MET A 95 -1.04 7.95 2.55
N ILE A 96 -1.67 9.11 2.75
CA ILE A 96 -2.55 9.71 1.73
C ILE A 96 -1.77 10.04 0.47
N GLY A 97 -0.58 10.64 0.60
CA GLY A 97 0.28 10.98 -0.54
C GLY A 97 0.68 9.75 -1.37
N LEU A 98 1.06 8.65 -0.71
CA LEU A 98 1.43 7.41 -1.39
C LEU A 98 0.23 6.80 -2.12
N ILE A 99 -0.94 6.74 -1.48
CA ILE A 99 -2.18 6.25 -2.10
C ILE A 99 -2.50 7.10 -3.32
N THR A 100 -2.65 8.42 -3.18
CA THR A 100 -3.00 9.31 -4.31
C THR A 100 -2.01 9.21 -5.47
N TYR A 101 -0.71 9.17 -5.19
CA TYR A 101 0.32 9.06 -6.23
C TYR A 101 0.29 7.69 -6.93
N GLY A 102 0.13 6.61 -6.17
CA GLY A 102 0.01 5.26 -6.72
C GLY A 102 -1.26 5.07 -7.55
N THR A 103 -2.42 5.52 -7.04
CA THR A 103 -3.69 5.51 -7.76
C THR A 103 -3.58 6.29 -9.08
N ARG A 104 -2.97 7.49 -9.06
CA ARG A 104 -2.70 8.26 -10.28
C ARG A 104 -1.88 7.45 -11.28
N THR A 105 -0.87 6.72 -10.83
CA THR A 105 -0.01 5.90 -11.71
C THR A 105 -0.80 4.79 -12.42
N ILE A 106 -1.73 4.13 -11.71
CA ILE A 106 -2.57 3.07 -12.29
C ILE A 106 -3.60 3.68 -13.27
N ILE A 107 -4.20 4.81 -12.92
CA ILE A 107 -5.27 5.43 -13.71
C ILE A 107 -4.74 6.12 -14.97
N MET A 108 -3.61 6.83 -14.90
CA MET A 108 -3.10 7.62 -16.04
C MET A 108 -2.87 6.79 -17.30
N VAL A 109 -2.52 5.51 -17.15
CA VAL A 109 -2.31 4.59 -18.27
C VAL A 109 -3.61 4.31 -19.04
N ASN A 110 -4.76 4.50 -18.39
CA ASN A 110 -6.09 4.35 -19.00
C ASN A 110 -6.66 5.68 -19.54
N MET A 111 -5.95 6.81 -19.40
CA MET A 111 -6.47 8.15 -19.75
C MET A 111 -6.09 8.67 -21.14
N GLY A 112 -5.35 7.89 -21.94
CA GLY A 112 -4.99 8.25 -23.33
C GLY A 112 -3.59 8.83 -23.46
#